data_AF-A0A518FVL4-F1
#
_entry.id   AF-A0A518FVL4-F1
#
_cell.length_a   1.000
_cell.length_b   1.000
_cell.length_c   1.000
_cell.angle_alpha   90.00
_cell.angle_beta   90.00
_cell.angle_gamma   90.00
#
_symmetry.space_group_name_H-M   'P 1'
#
loop_
_entity.id
_entity.type
_entity.pdbx_description
1 polymer ?
#
loop_
_entity_poly.entity_id
_entity_poly.type
_entity_poly.pdbx_seq_one_letter_code
_entity_poly.pdbx_strand_id
1 'polypeptide(L)'
;MKSISVRSGLAVLTVLLVSGLGSVARGQFKARAATKGSGSVGGAVFSDGLLHYLFLDSKSSIQQGVSPGYVYVSQSSWRGRRFSFLCVVEHTYEGNEEDHFHSQMQTLNSQGRISQWFLINSVICRLEYDLDTHPQKQLTETMRFGIREVDLQQGRVFYIDLRRSPARVTQLPLQLPKSLGQEKDDELIKAAIQHWQANGDLTHQGKSFLFEAGPVAARKPREEDLWPDEFEGDETE
;
A
#
# COMPACT_ATOMS: atom_id res chain seq x y z
N MET A 1 -43.77 -33.06 3.55
CA MET A 1 -42.59 -32.19 3.79
C MET A 1 -41.99 -31.85 2.44
N LYS A 2 -42.08 -30.59 1.99
CA LYS A 2 -41.61 -30.15 0.66
C LYS A 2 -40.16 -29.66 0.76
N SER A 3 -39.31 -30.13 -0.14
CA SER A 3 -37.87 -29.86 -0.18
C SER A 3 -37.60 -28.39 -0.50
N ILE A 4 -36.82 -27.73 0.35
CA ILE A 4 -36.26 -26.40 0.11
C ILE A 4 -34.74 -26.60 0.08
N SER A 5 -34.17 -26.97 -1.07
CA SER A 5 -32.71 -27.11 -1.18
C SER A 5 -32.15 -26.81 -2.58
N VAL A 6 -32.80 -25.96 -3.38
CA VAL A 6 -32.32 -25.63 -4.73
C VAL A 6 -32.09 -24.13 -4.94
N ARG A 7 -32.55 -23.25 -4.04
CA ARG A 7 -32.40 -21.79 -4.21
C ARG A 7 -31.04 -21.23 -3.79
N SER A 8 -30.30 -21.92 -2.92
CA SER A 8 -29.00 -21.42 -2.43
C SER A 8 -27.86 -21.65 -3.41
N GLY A 9 -27.93 -22.71 -4.23
CA GLY A 9 -26.88 -23.05 -5.20
C GLY A 9 -26.79 -22.06 -6.36
N LEU A 10 -27.94 -21.57 -6.85
CA LEU A 10 -27.96 -20.63 -7.97
C LEU A 10 -27.43 -19.24 -7.57
N ALA A 11 -27.70 -18.79 -6.33
CA ALA A 11 -27.19 -17.53 -5.79
C ALA A 11 -25.68 -17.56 -5.55
N VAL A 12 -25.15 -18.69 -5.06
CA VAL A 12 -23.70 -18.90 -4.93
C VAL A 12 -23.03 -18.96 -6.30
N LEU A 13 -23.66 -19.59 -7.30
CA LEU A 13 -23.17 -19.64 -8.68
C LEU A 13 -23.18 -18.26 -9.35
N THR A 14 -24.18 -17.41 -9.07
CA THR A 14 -24.23 -16.04 -9.61
C THR A 14 -23.23 -15.12 -8.94
N VAL A 15 -22.99 -15.27 -7.63
CA VAL A 15 -21.89 -14.56 -6.95
C VAL A 15 -20.54 -15.02 -7.51
N LEU A 16 -20.35 -16.31 -7.78
CA LEU A 16 -19.13 -16.87 -8.40
C LEU A 16 -18.93 -16.40 -9.85
N LEU A 17 -20.00 -16.30 -10.65
CA LEU A 17 -19.93 -15.80 -12.03
C LEU A 17 -19.68 -14.29 -12.10
N VAL A 18 -20.20 -13.50 -11.16
CA VAL A 18 -19.92 -12.05 -11.06
C VAL A 18 -18.52 -11.79 -10.48
N SER A 19 -17.97 -12.70 -9.68
CA SER A 19 -16.59 -12.60 -9.16
C SER A 19 -15.51 -13.18 -10.10
N GLY A 20 -15.89 -13.81 -11.22
CA GLY A 20 -14.99 -14.14 -12.32
C GLY A 20 -14.63 -12.93 -13.19
N LEU A 21 -15.37 -11.82 -13.06
CA LEU A 21 -15.02 -10.51 -13.60
C LEU A 21 -14.27 -9.78 -12.49
N GLY A 22 -12.93 -9.80 -12.54
CA GLY A 22 -12.07 -9.25 -11.48
C GLY A 22 -12.55 -7.87 -11.00
N SER A 23 -12.84 -7.76 -9.70
CA SER A 23 -13.28 -6.51 -9.09
C SER A 23 -12.20 -5.43 -9.20
N VAL A 24 -12.33 -4.53 -10.18
CA VAL A 24 -11.59 -3.25 -10.19
C VAL A 24 -12.26 -2.30 -9.22
N ALA A 25 -12.01 -2.48 -7.92
CA ALA A 25 -12.43 -1.49 -6.92
C ALA A 25 -11.36 -0.40 -6.82
N ARG A 26 -11.62 0.77 -7.43
CA ARG A 26 -10.78 1.96 -7.26
C ARG A 26 -11.05 2.60 -5.90
N GLY A 27 -10.21 2.30 -4.91
CA GLY A 27 -10.15 3.07 -3.67
C GLY A 27 -9.43 4.40 -3.92
N GLN A 28 -10.18 5.49 -4.12
CA GLN A 28 -9.62 6.84 -4.29
C GLN A 28 -9.65 7.58 -2.95
N PHE A 29 -8.48 7.89 -2.38
CA PHE A 29 -8.37 8.88 -1.30
C PHE A 29 -8.00 10.23 -1.92
N LYS A 30 -9.01 11.00 -2.34
CA LYS A 30 -8.85 12.45 -2.59
C LYS A 30 -9.07 13.16 -1.26
N ALA A 31 -8.00 13.45 -0.53
CA ALA A 31 -8.10 14.22 0.71
C ALA A 31 -7.56 15.63 0.49
N ARG A 32 -8.45 16.62 0.56
CA ARG A 32 -8.09 18.01 0.85
C ARG A 32 -8.00 18.13 2.38
N ALA A 33 -6.79 18.38 2.88
CA ALA A 33 -6.40 18.69 4.26
C ALA A 33 -6.95 17.81 5.40
N ALA A 34 -6.02 17.19 6.15
CA ALA A 34 -6.15 16.22 7.26
C ALA A 34 -6.25 14.74 6.82
N THR A 35 -5.12 14.11 6.50
CA THR A 35 -5.09 12.70 6.05
C THR A 35 -4.96 11.72 7.22
N LYS A 36 -6.07 11.56 7.97
CA LYS A 36 -6.46 10.22 8.44
C LYS A 36 -7.15 9.53 7.28
N GLY A 37 -6.40 8.75 6.51
CA GLY A 37 -6.92 7.99 5.38
C GLY A 37 -6.79 6.50 5.68
N SER A 38 -7.88 5.75 5.52
CA SER A 38 -7.82 4.30 5.56
C SER A 38 -8.66 3.71 4.47
N GLY A 39 -8.10 2.80 3.69
CA GLY A 39 -8.77 2.13 2.59
C GLY A 39 -8.51 0.66 2.55
N SER A 40 -9.53 -0.06 2.13
CA SER A 40 -9.48 -1.49 1.88
C SER A 40 -9.96 -1.74 0.45
N VAL A 41 -9.19 -2.49 -0.31
CA VAL A 41 -9.55 -2.97 -1.65
C VAL A 41 -9.23 -4.44 -1.69
N GLY A 42 -10.12 -5.25 -2.26
CA GLY A 42 -9.87 -6.67 -2.41
C GLY A 42 -10.62 -7.29 -3.56
N GLY A 43 -10.10 -8.43 -3.99
CA GLY A 43 -10.66 -9.25 -5.05
C GLY A 43 -10.53 -10.73 -4.71
N ALA A 44 -11.40 -11.53 -5.31
CA ALA A 44 -11.30 -12.97 -5.32
C ALA A 44 -11.26 -13.46 -6.77
N VAL A 45 -10.49 -14.51 -7.04
CA VAL A 45 -10.41 -15.17 -8.33
C VAL A 45 -10.41 -16.68 -8.12
N PHE A 46 -11.02 -17.40 -9.06
CA PHE A 46 -10.96 -18.86 -9.10
C PHE A 46 -9.97 -19.27 -10.19
N SER A 47 -8.91 -19.99 -9.82
CA SER A 47 -7.88 -20.46 -10.75
C SER A 47 -7.49 -21.88 -10.37
N ASP A 48 -7.32 -22.77 -11.34
CA ASP A 48 -6.94 -24.18 -11.15
C ASP A 48 -7.80 -24.97 -10.14
N GLY A 49 -9.10 -24.65 -10.04
CA GLY A 49 -9.99 -25.33 -9.08
C GLY A 49 -9.91 -24.80 -7.64
N LEU A 50 -9.13 -23.73 -7.39
CA LEU A 50 -8.93 -23.14 -6.07
C LEU A 50 -9.45 -21.69 -6.04
N LEU A 51 -10.17 -21.35 -4.96
CA LEU A 51 -10.56 -19.98 -4.66
C LEU A 51 -9.37 -19.23 -4.04
N HIS A 52 -8.95 -18.17 -4.71
CA HIS A 52 -7.92 -17.25 -4.23
C HIS A 52 -8.54 -15.91 -3.88
N TYR A 53 -8.12 -15.34 -2.77
CA TYR A 53 -8.50 -13.98 -2.40
C TYR A 53 -7.27 -13.19 -1.98
N LEU A 54 -7.26 -11.92 -2.36
CA LEU A 54 -6.28 -10.94 -1.96
C LEU A 54 -7.04 -9.68 -1.51
N PHE A 55 -6.81 -9.30 -0.26
CA PHE A 55 -7.24 -8.02 0.28
C PHE A 55 -6.01 -7.20 0.63
N LEU A 56 -6.01 -5.93 0.21
CA LEU A 56 -5.04 -4.94 0.59
C LEU A 56 -5.74 -3.89 1.45
N ASP A 57 -5.17 -3.62 2.61
CA ASP A 57 -5.54 -2.49 3.44
C ASP A 57 -4.39 -1.51 3.49
N SER A 58 -4.71 -0.22 3.40
CA SER A 58 -3.77 0.87 3.59
C SER A 58 -4.28 1.80 4.67
N LYS A 59 -3.34 2.34 5.45
CA LYS A 59 -3.63 3.42 6.38
C LYS A 59 -2.52 4.46 6.33
N SER A 60 -2.91 5.72 6.32
CA SER A 60 -2.04 6.88 6.45
C SER A 60 -2.46 7.69 7.67
N SER A 61 -1.47 8.07 8.49
CA SER A 61 -1.61 8.92 9.65
C SER A 61 -0.51 9.97 9.63
N ILE A 62 -0.68 10.98 8.78
CA ILE A 62 0.19 12.15 8.65
C ILE A 62 -0.64 13.37 9.06
N GLN A 63 -0.19 14.09 10.09
CA GLN A 63 -0.96 15.17 10.72
C GLN A 63 -0.17 16.47 10.72
N GLN A 64 -0.88 17.60 10.59
CA GLN A 64 -0.28 18.93 10.58
C GLN A 64 0.45 19.18 11.90
N GLY A 65 1.71 19.62 11.82
CA GLY A 65 2.53 19.94 12.99
C GLY A 65 2.92 18.75 13.88
N VAL A 66 2.60 17.51 13.49
CA VAL A 66 2.91 16.30 14.26
C VAL A 66 3.77 15.36 13.42
N SER A 67 5.05 15.29 13.75
CA SER A 67 6.05 14.43 13.10
C SER A 67 6.71 13.48 14.12
N PRO A 68 7.05 12.23 13.73
CA PRO A 68 6.78 11.61 12.44
C PRO A 68 5.33 11.14 12.30
N GLY A 69 4.84 11.16 11.06
CA GLY A 69 3.65 10.41 10.64
C GLY A 69 4.01 8.99 10.19
N TYR A 70 3.01 8.21 9.77
CA TYR A 70 3.24 6.88 9.22
C TYR A 70 2.22 6.47 8.17
N VAL A 71 2.63 5.54 7.31
CA VAL A 71 1.81 4.88 6.30
C VAL A 71 2.14 3.41 6.29
N TYR A 72 1.14 2.53 6.31
CA TYR A 72 1.37 1.10 6.16
C TYR A 72 0.41 0.49 5.16
N VAL A 73 0.84 -0.65 4.63
CA VAL A 73 0.01 -1.56 3.86
C VAL A 73 0.05 -2.93 4.50
N SER A 74 -1.11 -3.55 4.66
CA SER A 74 -1.24 -4.95 5.03
C SER A 74 -1.96 -5.72 3.95
N GLN A 75 -1.54 -6.95 3.74
CA GLN A 75 -2.21 -7.88 2.85
C GLN A 75 -2.85 -9.01 3.65
N SER A 76 -4.01 -9.47 3.20
CA SER A 76 -4.68 -10.67 3.70
C SER A 76 -4.94 -11.61 2.53
N SER A 77 -4.52 -12.86 2.70
CA SER A 77 -4.73 -13.94 1.74
C SER A 77 -5.12 -15.22 2.48
N TRP A 78 -5.33 -16.31 1.75
CA TRP A 78 -5.54 -17.65 2.31
C TRP A 78 -4.38 -18.12 3.22
N ARG A 79 -3.17 -17.58 3.03
CA ARG A 79 -1.99 -17.89 3.87
C ARG A 79 -1.97 -17.10 5.18
N GLY A 80 -2.96 -16.23 5.39
CA GLY A 80 -3.06 -15.35 6.55
C GLY A 80 -2.81 -13.88 6.21
N ARG A 81 -2.68 -13.09 7.28
CA ARG A 81 -2.51 -11.64 7.22
C ARG A 81 -1.11 -11.24 7.64
N ARG A 82 -0.54 -10.24 6.97
CA ARG A 82 0.74 -9.64 7.33
C ARG A 82 0.84 -8.21 6.83
N PHE A 83 1.69 -7.41 7.46
CA PHE A 83 2.14 -6.17 6.84
C PHE A 83 2.96 -6.48 5.59
N SER A 84 2.68 -5.76 4.50
CA SER A 84 3.55 -5.71 3.34
C SER A 84 4.74 -4.81 3.64
N PHE A 85 4.47 -3.58 4.09
CA PHE A 85 5.49 -2.61 4.50
C PHE A 85 4.93 -1.56 5.46
N LEU A 86 5.84 -0.82 6.10
CA LEU A 86 5.60 0.38 6.89
C LEU A 86 6.57 1.48 6.46
N CYS A 87 6.04 2.66 6.21
CA CYS A 87 6.78 3.90 6.03
C CYS A 87 6.56 4.79 7.26
N VAL A 88 7.63 5.17 7.95
CA VAL A 88 7.64 6.22 8.98
C VAL A 88 8.13 7.50 8.31
N VAL A 89 7.32 8.55 8.34
CA VAL A 89 7.51 9.75 7.53
C VAL A 89 7.79 10.93 8.43
N GLU A 90 9.03 11.41 8.41
CA GLU A 90 9.44 12.65 9.04
C GLU A 90 9.17 13.81 8.09
N HIS A 91 8.46 14.84 8.54
CA HIS A 91 7.95 15.87 7.62
C HIS A 91 7.78 17.26 8.25
N THR A 92 7.72 18.28 7.40
CA THR A 92 7.38 19.67 7.77
C THR A 92 5.96 20.04 7.32
N TYR A 93 5.03 19.08 7.34
CA TYR A 93 3.65 19.33 6.94
C TYR A 93 2.98 20.36 7.86
N GLU A 94 2.79 21.56 7.32
CA GLU A 94 2.16 22.70 7.99
C GLU A 94 0.74 22.96 7.49
N GLY A 95 0.22 22.15 6.56
CA GLY A 95 -1.15 22.30 6.06
C GLY A 95 -1.29 23.33 4.94
N ASN A 96 -0.22 23.57 4.17
CA ASN A 96 -0.24 24.50 3.05
C ASN A 96 -1.04 23.90 1.87
N GLU A 97 -1.66 24.75 1.04
CA GLU A 97 -2.38 24.34 -0.17
C GLU A 97 -1.49 23.62 -1.21
N GLU A 98 -0.17 23.85 -1.13
CA GLU A 98 0.83 23.20 -1.97
C GLU A 98 1.18 21.78 -1.50
N ASP A 99 0.80 21.41 -0.27
CA ASP A 99 1.01 20.06 0.24
C ASP A 99 -0.05 19.11 -0.33
N HIS A 100 0.40 17.99 -0.89
CA HIS A 100 -0.47 17.03 -1.55
C HIS A 100 -0.15 15.59 -1.15
N PHE A 101 -1.19 14.85 -0.81
CA PHE A 101 -1.13 13.43 -0.54
C PHE A 101 -2.10 12.72 -1.48
N HIS A 102 -1.60 11.74 -2.22
CA HIS A 102 -2.44 10.89 -3.05
C HIS A 102 -2.10 9.43 -2.81
N SER A 103 -3.13 8.59 -2.71
CA SER A 103 -2.98 7.16 -2.59
C SER A 103 -4.01 6.49 -3.48
N GLN A 104 -3.54 5.57 -4.31
CA GLN A 104 -4.34 4.72 -5.14
C GLN A 104 -4.00 3.26 -4.83
N MET A 105 -5.04 2.45 -4.80
CA MET A 105 -4.95 1.02 -4.61
C MET A 105 -5.82 0.33 -5.63
N GLN A 106 -5.29 -0.73 -6.23
CA GLN A 106 -5.99 -1.57 -7.18
C GLN A 106 -5.70 -3.03 -6.85
N THR A 107 -6.69 -3.88 -7.08
CA THR A 107 -6.51 -5.33 -7.07
C THR A 107 -7.18 -5.89 -8.31
N LEU A 108 -6.54 -6.85 -8.96
CA LEU A 108 -7.14 -7.65 -10.02
C LEU A 108 -6.69 -9.08 -9.84
N ASN A 109 -7.63 -10.01 -9.70
CA ASN A 109 -7.34 -11.42 -9.52
C ASN A 109 -6.35 -11.69 -8.35
N SER A 110 -5.18 -12.25 -8.65
CA SER A 110 -4.10 -12.50 -7.69
C SER A 110 -3.11 -11.35 -7.56
N GLN A 111 -3.35 -10.22 -8.23
CA GLN A 111 -2.46 -9.09 -8.31
C GLN A 111 -2.99 -7.91 -7.51
N GLY A 112 -2.06 -7.19 -6.89
CA GLY A 112 -2.33 -5.99 -6.12
C GLY A 112 -1.30 -4.91 -6.42
N ARG A 113 -1.77 -3.69 -6.63
CA ARG A 113 -0.92 -2.52 -6.90
C ARG A 113 -1.29 -1.38 -5.96
N ILE A 114 -0.28 -0.70 -5.45
CA ILE A 114 -0.41 0.50 -4.63
C ILE A 114 0.52 1.56 -5.17
N SER A 115 -0.01 2.77 -5.35
CA SER A 115 0.73 3.96 -5.73
C SER A 115 0.45 5.05 -4.71
N GLN A 116 1.49 5.57 -4.06
CA GLN A 116 1.39 6.63 -3.07
C GLN A 116 2.32 7.78 -3.43
N TRP A 117 1.79 8.99 -3.26
CA TRP A 117 2.47 10.23 -3.55
C TRP A 117 2.36 11.17 -2.35
N PHE A 118 3.52 11.68 -1.95
CA PHE A 118 3.69 12.66 -0.89
C PHE A 118 4.41 13.86 -1.50
N LEU A 119 3.79 15.03 -1.42
CA LEU A 119 4.40 16.31 -1.74
C LEU A 119 4.20 17.21 -0.52
N ILE A 120 5.30 17.54 0.16
CA ILE A 120 5.29 18.41 1.35
C ILE A 120 6.36 19.47 1.16
N ASN A 121 5.98 20.75 1.17
CA ASN A 121 6.90 21.89 1.03
C ASN A 121 7.89 21.71 -0.15
N SER A 122 7.36 21.37 -1.34
CA SER A 122 8.14 21.07 -2.57
C SER A 122 9.02 19.82 -2.53
N VAL A 123 9.03 19.04 -1.45
CA VAL A 123 9.71 17.75 -1.36
C VAL A 123 8.76 16.64 -1.78
N ILE A 124 9.14 15.88 -2.81
CA ILE A 124 8.32 14.79 -3.37
C ILE A 124 8.88 13.43 -2.94
N CYS A 125 7.98 12.52 -2.63
CA CYS A 125 8.24 11.10 -2.54
C CYS A 125 7.11 10.33 -3.23
N ARG A 126 7.47 9.47 -4.18
CA ARG A 126 6.56 8.51 -4.82
C ARG A 126 6.95 7.11 -4.41
N LEU A 127 5.95 6.33 -4.04
CA LEU A 127 6.07 4.93 -3.69
C LEU A 127 5.18 4.11 -4.61
N GLU A 128 5.72 3.05 -5.19
CA GLU A 128 4.92 2.03 -5.86
C GLU A 128 5.22 0.67 -5.26
N TYR A 129 4.17 -0.13 -5.14
CA TYR A 129 4.23 -1.49 -4.62
C TYR A 129 3.35 -2.38 -5.49
N ASP A 130 3.93 -3.47 -5.97
CA ASP A 130 3.26 -4.48 -6.76
C ASP A 130 3.40 -5.84 -6.07
N LEU A 131 2.33 -6.63 -6.12
CA LEU A 131 2.22 -7.94 -5.51
C LEU A 131 1.52 -8.88 -6.51
N ASP A 132 2.10 -10.05 -6.73
CA ASP A 132 1.44 -11.16 -7.43
C ASP A 132 1.49 -12.41 -6.55
N THR A 133 0.31 -12.90 -6.17
CA THR A 133 0.13 -14.11 -5.36
C THR A 133 -0.37 -15.30 -6.17
N HIS A 134 -0.26 -15.30 -7.50
CA HIS A 134 -0.78 -16.38 -8.36
C HIS A 134 -0.19 -17.74 -7.94
N PRO A 135 -0.98 -18.82 -7.81
CA PRO A 135 -0.52 -20.12 -7.31
C PRO A 135 0.59 -20.76 -8.16
N GLN A 136 0.55 -20.56 -9.48
CA GLN A 136 1.56 -21.08 -10.40
C GLN A 136 2.84 -20.20 -10.48
N LYS A 137 2.80 -18.99 -9.93
CA LYS A 137 3.96 -18.10 -9.87
C LYS A 137 4.55 -18.12 -8.46
N GLN A 138 5.85 -17.93 -8.33
CA GLN A 138 6.42 -17.64 -7.03
C GLN A 138 5.87 -16.28 -6.55
N LEU A 139 5.54 -16.18 -5.25
CA LEU A 139 5.12 -14.91 -4.65
C LEU A 139 6.11 -13.83 -5.04
N THR A 140 5.65 -12.85 -5.80
CA THR A 140 6.46 -11.74 -6.28
C THR A 140 5.97 -10.48 -5.60
N GLU A 141 6.86 -9.79 -4.91
CA GLU A 141 6.57 -8.57 -4.18
C GLU A 141 7.68 -7.59 -4.50
N THR A 142 7.35 -6.48 -5.15
CA THR A 142 8.32 -5.45 -5.56
C THR A 142 7.87 -4.11 -5.02
N MET A 143 8.83 -3.30 -4.59
CA MET A 143 8.58 -1.96 -4.08
C MET A 143 9.63 -1.01 -4.64
N ARG A 144 9.21 0.19 -5.01
CA ARG A 144 10.12 1.23 -5.52
C ARG A 144 9.80 2.59 -4.94
N PHE A 145 10.85 3.36 -4.68
CA PHE A 145 10.78 4.77 -4.36
C PHE A 145 11.28 5.56 -5.57
N GLY A 146 10.38 6.26 -6.26
CA GLY A 146 10.68 6.92 -7.53
C GLY A 146 11.12 5.87 -8.55
N ILE A 147 12.32 6.04 -9.11
CA ILE A 147 12.89 5.08 -10.07
C ILE A 147 13.66 3.92 -9.41
N ARG A 148 13.79 3.91 -8.07
CA ARG A 148 14.68 2.99 -7.37
C ARG A 148 13.91 1.87 -6.69
N GLU A 149 14.14 0.64 -7.13
CA GLU A 149 13.64 -0.57 -6.47
C GLU A 149 14.38 -0.83 -5.14
N VAL A 150 13.67 -1.36 -4.15
CA VAL A 150 14.19 -1.72 -2.83
C VAL A 150 14.07 -3.21 -2.57
N ASP A 151 15.03 -3.77 -1.85
CA ASP A 151 15.06 -5.20 -1.53
C ASP A 151 14.21 -5.48 -0.29
N LEU A 152 12.94 -5.86 -0.48
CA LEU A 152 12.02 -6.17 0.64
C LEU A 152 12.50 -7.30 1.57
N GLN A 153 13.48 -8.11 1.17
CA GLN A 153 14.08 -9.11 2.05
C GLN A 153 15.00 -8.48 3.11
N GLN A 154 15.69 -7.38 2.78
CA GLN A 154 16.54 -6.64 3.71
C GLN A 154 15.75 -5.86 4.78
N GLY A 155 14.45 -5.64 4.56
CA GLY A 155 13.57 -5.02 5.53
C GLY A 155 12.32 -4.43 4.90
N ARG A 156 11.23 -4.42 5.67
CA ARG A 156 9.90 -3.91 5.26
C ARG A 156 9.53 -2.59 5.96
N VAL A 157 10.47 -2.02 6.71
CA VAL A 157 10.32 -0.74 7.41
C VAL A 157 11.20 0.29 6.74
N PHE A 158 10.61 1.42 6.37
CA PHE A 158 11.29 2.52 5.70
C PHE A 158 11.12 3.79 6.52
N TYR A 159 12.21 4.49 6.79
CA TYR A 159 12.18 5.85 7.34
C TYR A 159 12.41 6.85 6.22
N ILE A 160 11.47 7.78 6.05
CA ILE A 160 11.46 8.76 4.96
C ILE A 160 11.60 10.14 5.58
N ASP A 161 12.71 10.83 5.31
CA ASP A 161 12.91 12.23 5.71
C ASP A 161 12.51 13.15 4.55
N LEU A 162 11.35 13.78 4.69
CA LEU A 162 10.79 14.77 3.76
C LEU A 162 11.04 16.22 4.22
N ARG A 163 11.85 16.45 5.26
CA ARG A 163 12.10 17.82 5.75
C ARG A 163 13.06 18.61 4.85
N ARG A 164 13.79 17.92 3.97
CA ARG A 164 14.80 18.52 3.09
C ARG A 164 14.77 17.86 1.72
N SER A 165 15.12 18.64 0.69
CA SER A 165 15.29 18.15 -0.68
C SER A 165 16.78 17.86 -0.97
N PRO A 166 17.11 16.76 -1.66
CA PRO A 166 16.22 15.66 -2.02
C PRO A 166 15.79 14.84 -0.79
N ALA A 167 14.60 14.26 -0.84
CA ALA A 167 14.11 13.37 0.22
C ALA A 167 15.11 12.23 0.46
N ARG A 168 15.25 11.80 1.72
CA ARG A 168 16.07 10.64 2.06
C ARG A 168 15.19 9.49 2.47
N VAL A 169 15.42 8.32 1.88
CA VAL A 169 14.76 7.08 2.28
C VAL A 169 15.82 6.15 2.88
N THR A 170 15.51 5.61 4.06
CA THR A 170 16.35 4.65 4.76
C THR A 170 15.58 3.37 4.94
N GLN A 171 16.09 2.28 4.37
CA GLN A 171 15.56 0.94 4.62
C GLN A 171 16.13 0.40 5.92
N LEU A 172 15.25 0.04 6.85
CA LEU A 172 15.62 -0.38 8.20
C LEU A 172 15.41 -1.89 8.38
N PRO A 173 16.36 -2.61 9.00
CA PRO A 173 16.27 -4.04 9.28
C PRO A 173 15.40 -4.31 10.53
N LEU A 174 14.26 -3.62 10.63
CA LEU A 174 13.34 -3.74 11.75
C LEU A 174 12.25 -4.77 11.46
N GLN A 175 11.88 -5.51 12.50
CA GLN A 175 10.80 -6.49 12.40
C GLN A 175 9.45 -5.82 12.59
N LEU A 176 8.58 -5.96 11.60
CA LEU A 176 7.19 -5.57 11.75
C LEU A 176 6.47 -6.48 12.75
N PRO A 177 5.57 -5.93 13.59
CA PRO A 177 4.71 -6.76 14.42
C PRO A 177 3.82 -7.67 13.56
N LYS A 178 3.25 -8.71 14.16
CA LYS A 178 2.23 -9.51 13.46
C LYS A 178 0.97 -8.66 13.29
N SER A 179 0.47 -8.58 12.06
CA SER A 179 -0.77 -7.86 11.77
C SER A 179 -1.98 -8.65 12.32
N LEU A 180 -2.88 -7.94 13.00
CA LEU A 180 -4.05 -8.51 13.68
C LEU A 180 -5.38 -7.96 13.14
N GLY A 181 -5.34 -7.15 12.09
CA GLY A 181 -6.52 -6.51 11.52
C GLY A 181 -6.51 -4.99 11.73
N GLN A 182 -7.17 -4.26 10.84
CA GLN A 182 -7.06 -2.80 10.71
C GLN A 182 -7.26 -2.02 12.03
N GLU A 183 -8.19 -2.44 12.89
CA GLU A 183 -8.43 -1.80 14.19
C GLU A 183 -7.22 -1.89 15.12
N LYS A 184 -6.63 -3.10 15.23
CA LYS A 184 -5.48 -3.36 16.11
C LYS A 184 -4.14 -2.98 15.50
N ASP A 185 -4.04 -3.03 14.17
CA ASP A 185 -2.82 -2.70 13.43
C ASP A 185 -2.35 -1.27 13.75
N ASP A 186 -3.27 -0.33 13.93
CA ASP A 186 -2.92 1.06 14.26
C ASP A 186 -2.18 1.21 15.60
N GLU A 187 -2.68 0.54 16.64
CA GLU A 187 -2.11 0.59 17.98
C GLU A 187 -0.75 -0.12 18.01
N LEU A 188 -0.63 -1.26 17.32
CA LEU A 188 0.62 -1.99 17.19
C LEU A 188 1.70 -1.17 16.48
N ILE A 189 1.35 -0.49 15.39
CA ILE A 189 2.30 0.34 14.64
C ILE A 189 2.73 1.55 15.46
N LYS A 190 1.80 2.23 16.15
CA LYS A 190 2.14 3.34 17.06
C LYS A 190 3.10 2.90 18.16
N ALA A 191 2.81 1.78 18.82
CA ALA A 191 3.67 1.24 19.87
C ALA A 191 5.06 0.86 19.35
N ALA A 192 5.13 0.25 18.17
CA ALA A 192 6.40 -0.10 17.53
C ALA A 192 7.24 1.14 17.19
N ILE A 193 6.62 2.17 16.58
CA ILE A 193 7.30 3.44 16.26
C ILE A 193 7.83 4.10 17.53
N GLN A 194 7.02 4.21 18.59
CA GLN A 194 7.44 4.79 19.87
C GLN A 194 8.64 4.05 20.46
N HIS A 195 8.61 2.72 20.44
CA HIS A 195 9.72 1.89 20.93
C HIS A 195 11.00 2.13 20.10
N TRP A 196 10.92 2.13 18.77
CA TRP A 196 12.07 2.40 17.90
C TRP A 196 12.61 3.83 18.04
N GLN A 197 11.75 4.82 18.27
CA GLN A 197 12.16 6.19 18.56
C GLN A 197 12.93 6.26 19.88
N ALA A 198 12.42 5.63 20.94
CA ALA A 198 13.07 5.62 22.25
C ALA A 198 14.48 5.00 22.23
N ASN A 199 14.71 4.04 21.32
CA ASN A 199 15.99 3.35 21.18
C ASN A 199 16.91 3.98 20.10
N GLY A 200 16.44 4.97 19.35
CA GLY A 200 17.21 5.58 18.25
C GLY A 200 17.34 4.71 16.99
N ASP A 201 16.49 3.69 16.83
CA ASP A 201 16.60 2.72 15.74
C ASP A 201 16.18 3.29 14.38
N LEU A 202 15.34 4.34 14.36
CA LEU A 202 14.78 4.90 13.12
C LEU A 202 15.77 5.65 12.22
N THR A 203 16.90 6.11 12.77
CA THR A 203 17.81 7.01 12.05
C THR A 203 19.23 6.48 11.86
N HIS A 204 19.59 5.37 12.51
CA HIS A 204 21.00 4.95 12.62
C HIS A 204 21.35 3.57 12.03
N GLN A 205 20.36 2.72 11.69
CA GLN A 205 20.62 1.30 11.44
C GLN A 205 20.27 0.79 10.03
N GLY A 206 20.27 1.64 9.00
CA GLY A 206 19.73 1.25 7.69
C GLY A 206 20.55 1.64 6.47
N LYS A 207 20.18 1.05 5.33
CA LYS A 207 20.69 1.44 4.01
C LYS A 207 19.93 2.67 3.53
N SER A 208 20.60 3.82 3.54
CA SER A 208 20.03 5.07 3.05
C SER A 208 20.32 5.29 1.57
N PHE A 209 19.37 5.93 0.91
CA PHE A 209 19.53 6.48 -0.42
C PHE A 209 18.76 7.79 -0.55
N LEU A 210 19.25 8.64 -1.45
CA LEU A 210 18.50 9.83 -1.83
C LEU A 210 17.39 9.40 -2.79
N PHE A 211 16.23 10.03 -2.63
CA PHE A 211 15.12 9.88 -3.53
C PHE A 211 15.47 10.58 -4.85
N GLU A 212 15.49 9.78 -5.91
CA GLU A 212 15.64 10.28 -7.26
C GLU A 212 14.28 10.16 -7.94
N ALA A 213 13.63 11.30 -8.13
CA ALA A 213 12.34 11.35 -8.80
C ALA A 213 12.46 10.96 -10.29
N GLY A 214 13.66 11.02 -10.87
CA GLY A 214 13.85 10.97 -12.32
C GLY A 214 13.27 12.22 -13.01
N PRO A 215 13.54 12.42 -14.31
CA PRO A 215 13.11 13.61 -15.05
C PRO A 215 11.59 13.78 -15.16
N VAL A 216 10.82 12.68 -14.99
CA VAL A 216 9.35 12.71 -15.06
C VAL A 216 8.69 12.91 -13.68
N ALA A 217 9.33 12.53 -12.56
CA ALA A 217 8.69 12.63 -11.24
C ALA A 217 9.14 13.81 -10.37
N ALA A 218 9.99 14.71 -10.87
CA ALA A 218 10.33 15.98 -10.21
C ALA A 218 9.24 17.07 -10.39
N ARG A 219 8.22 16.81 -11.23
CA ARG A 219 7.05 17.70 -11.41
C ARG A 219 5.94 17.28 -10.46
N LYS A 220 5.10 18.25 -10.05
CA LYS A 220 3.81 17.96 -9.41
C LYS A 220 3.04 16.96 -10.31
N PRO A 221 2.52 15.85 -9.77
CA PRO A 221 1.85 14.83 -10.57
C PRO A 221 0.72 15.48 -11.38
N ARG A 222 0.72 15.22 -12.69
CA ARG A 222 -0.43 15.52 -13.55
C ARG A 222 -1.51 14.49 -13.29
N GLU A 223 -2.74 14.79 -13.67
CA GLU A 223 -3.86 13.86 -13.51
C GLU A 223 -3.52 12.48 -14.11
N GLU A 224 -2.91 12.45 -15.29
CA GLU A 224 -2.38 11.24 -15.96
C GLU A 224 -1.38 10.44 -15.10
N ASP A 225 -0.50 11.09 -14.34
CA ASP A 225 0.49 10.41 -13.49
C ASP A 225 -0.17 9.74 -12.26
N LEU A 226 -1.39 10.18 -11.90
CA LEU A 226 -2.21 9.62 -10.82
C LEU A 226 -3.07 8.43 -11.28
N TRP A 227 -3.10 8.17 -12.59
CA TRP A 227 -3.81 7.03 -13.19
C TRP A 227 -2.80 6.17 -13.95
N PRO A 228 -1.96 5.37 -13.26
CA PRO A 228 -1.22 4.31 -13.95
C PRO A 228 -2.23 3.48 -14.74
N ASP A 229 -1.83 3.09 -15.96
CA ASP A 229 -2.64 2.29 -16.87
C ASP A 229 -3.33 1.16 -16.10
N GLU A 230 -4.61 0.94 -16.42
CA GLU A 230 -5.36 -0.20 -15.88
C GLU A 230 -4.53 -1.47 -16.07
N PHE A 231 -4.71 -2.47 -15.22
CA PHE A 231 -4.18 -3.80 -15.53
C PHE A 231 -4.56 -4.10 -16.99
N GLU A 232 -3.57 -4.25 -17.86
CA GLU A 232 -3.82 -4.72 -19.22
C GLU A 232 -4.49 -6.08 -19.04
N GLY A 233 -5.82 -6.10 -19.24
CA GLY A 233 -6.54 -7.34 -19.31
C GLY A 233 -5.96 -8.05 -20.52
N ASP A 234 -5.37 -9.22 -20.31
CA ASP A 234 -5.33 -10.19 -21.40
C ASP A 234 -6.80 -10.41 -21.79
N GLU A 235 -7.23 -9.75 -22.87
CA GLU A 235 -8.40 -10.12 -23.62
C GLU A 235 -8.14 -11.57 -24.02
N THR A 236 -8.71 -12.48 -23.23
CA THR A 236 -8.72 -13.90 -23.58
C THR A 236 -9.71 -14.02 -24.73
N GLU A 237 -9.16 -14.05 -25.95
CA GLU A 237 -9.83 -14.60 -27.13
C GLU A 237 -10.30 -16.05 -26.89
#